data_AF-A0A929GJ34-F1
#
_entry.id   AF-A0A929GJ34-F1
#
_cell.length_a   1.000
_cell.length_b   1.000
_cell.length_c   1.000
_cell.angle_alpha   90.00
_cell.angle_beta   90.00
_cell.angle_gamma   90.00
#
_symmetry.space_group_name_H-M   'P 1'
#
loop_
_entity.id
_entity.type
_entity.pdbx_description
1 polymer ?
#
loop_
_entity_poly.entity_id
_entity_poly.type
_entity_poly.pdbx_seq_one_letter_code
_entity_poly.pdbx_strand_id
1 'polypeptide(L)'
;MDKSENNRQINRKFLFYLSLALIFILTSFIYDFRINNSSSPEKILKTLQADFNDAEKKLSVYLDSLAQPNYLSGSDHADAFIREHVNSRFAFHFYTYKNDSLIFWSDNSVPLSQLAHVEKAGNRTISLANGIYFYNDTIIGEYRLAGLFLIKWNYPYQNIYLENRFQSGFSAPPQSEISFIRGDHNVYTGERFMFSITPPDNPDPRAIPSLLLLIFYSFAFLAINAAIYQLYLRFGSLVKSRLLLVIAYLIDVILLRILMFIFELPVNLHNTSFFKPGSFAASDFMPSMG
;
A
#
# COMPACT_ATOMS: atom_id res chain seq x y z
N MET A 1 22.04 54.02 14.22
CA MET A 1 21.20 52.81 14.07
C MET A 1 21.58 51.89 15.22
N ASP A 2 20.66 51.69 16.16
CA ASP A 2 20.94 51.28 17.53
C ASP A 2 21.32 49.79 17.61
N LYS A 3 22.40 49.46 18.34
CA LYS A 3 22.86 48.08 18.56
C LYS A 3 21.76 47.22 19.20
N SER A 4 20.87 47.86 19.96
CA SER A 4 19.65 47.28 20.53
C SER A 4 18.67 46.81 19.44
N GLU A 5 18.46 47.62 18.41
CA GLU A 5 17.52 47.36 17.32
C GLU A 5 17.99 46.21 16.42
N ASN A 6 19.29 46.15 16.12
CA ASN A 6 19.91 45.06 15.37
C ASN A 6 19.80 43.71 16.12
N ASN A 7 20.07 43.69 17.43
CA ASN A 7 19.93 42.48 18.25
C ASN A 7 18.48 42.00 18.33
N ARG A 8 17.52 42.94 18.41
CA ARG A 8 16.09 42.62 18.38
C ARG A 8 15.69 41.98 17.04
N GLN A 9 16.23 42.46 15.93
CA GLN A 9 15.99 41.90 14.61
C GLN A 9 16.56 40.48 14.47
N ILE A 10 17.78 40.24 14.96
CA ILE A 10 18.42 38.92 14.96
C ILE A 10 17.60 37.91 15.78
N ASN A 11 17.13 38.30 16.98
CA ASN A 11 16.31 37.42 17.81
C ASN A 11 14.98 37.05 17.14
N ARG A 12 14.34 37.99 16.44
CA ARG A 12 13.12 37.70 15.67
C ARG A 12 13.38 36.70 14.55
N LYS A 13 14.49 36.85 13.81
CA LYS A 13 14.90 35.90 12.76
C LYS A 13 15.25 34.54 13.33
N PHE A 14 15.98 34.49 14.45
CA PHE A 14 16.29 33.24 15.15
C PHE A 14 15.01 32.48 15.54
N LEU A 15 14.08 33.15 16.24
CA LEU A 15 12.81 32.55 16.65
C LEU A 15 11.97 32.11 15.45
N PHE A 16 11.99 32.87 14.35
CA PHE A 16 11.31 32.51 13.11
C PHE A 16 11.87 31.24 12.47
N TYR A 17 13.20 31.13 12.33
CA TYR A 17 13.80 29.92 11.75
C TYR A 17 13.63 28.70 12.67
N LEU A 18 13.71 28.90 13.99
CA LEU A 18 13.46 27.83 14.96
C LEU A 18 12.01 27.35 14.91
N SER A 19 11.03 28.26 14.85
CA SER A 19 9.62 27.87 14.71
C SER A 19 9.35 27.17 13.38
N LEU A 20 9.95 27.63 12.29
CA LEU A 20 9.85 27.00 10.98
C LEU A 20 10.39 25.55 11.01
N ALA A 21 11.55 25.34 11.63
CA ALA A 21 12.12 23.99 11.81
C ALA A 21 11.17 23.07 12.60
N LEU A 22 10.63 23.56 13.72
CA LEU A 22 9.69 22.80 14.54
C LEU A 22 8.41 22.45 13.79
N ILE A 23 7.88 23.38 12.98
CA ILE A 23 6.70 23.13 12.13
C ILE A 23 6.99 21.98 11.15
N PHE A 24 8.11 22.02 10.43
CA PHE A 24 8.44 20.96 9.46
C PHE A 24 8.65 19.59 10.11
N ILE A 25 9.29 19.54 11.28
CA ILE A 25 9.46 18.30 12.06
C ILE A 25 8.08 17.77 12.50
N LEU A 26 7.21 18.65 13.02
CA LEU A 26 5.88 18.27 13.50
C LEU A 26 4.98 17.80 12.35
N THR A 27 5.01 18.49 11.20
CA THR A 27 4.27 18.06 10.00
C THR A 27 4.76 16.73 9.48
N SER A 28 6.07 16.49 9.52
CA SER A 28 6.67 15.21 9.12
C SER A 28 6.20 14.07 10.03
N PHE A 29 6.20 14.29 11.35
CA PHE A 29 5.71 13.32 12.32
C PHE A 29 4.21 13.02 12.18
N ILE A 30 3.38 14.04 12.00
CA ILE A 30 1.94 13.87 11.75
C ILE A 30 1.69 13.09 10.45
N TYR A 31 2.47 13.38 9.41
CA TYR A 31 2.36 12.72 8.13
C TYR A 31 2.69 11.23 8.23
N ASP A 32 3.83 10.89 8.85
CA ASP A 32 4.24 9.52 9.12
C ASP A 32 3.21 8.78 9.97
N PHE A 33 2.74 9.39 11.06
CA PHE A 33 1.70 8.80 11.92
C PHE A 33 0.42 8.48 11.15
N ARG A 34 -0.05 9.38 10.27
CA ARG A 34 -1.25 9.14 9.46
C ARG A 34 -1.08 8.00 8.46
N ILE A 35 0.10 7.87 7.86
CA ILE A 35 0.39 6.80 6.90
C ILE A 35 0.49 5.45 7.61
N ASN A 36 1.24 5.39 8.70
CA ASN A 36 1.44 4.15 9.46
C ASN A 36 0.11 3.67 10.06
N ASN A 37 -0.72 4.58 10.58
CA ASN A 37 -2.05 4.23 11.09
C ASN A 37 -3.05 3.87 9.97
N SER A 38 -2.89 4.40 8.76
CA SER A 38 -3.72 4.02 7.62
C SER A 38 -3.33 2.67 7.02
N SER A 39 -2.10 2.24 7.25
CA SER A 39 -1.53 0.99 6.74
C SER A 39 -1.52 -0.12 7.80
N SER A 40 -2.24 0.05 8.91
CA SER A 40 -2.28 -0.97 9.95
C SER A 40 -2.91 -2.28 9.41
N PRO A 41 -2.33 -3.46 9.73
CA PRO A 41 -2.84 -4.74 9.24
C PRO A 41 -4.32 -4.97 9.55
N GLU A 42 -4.80 -4.50 10.71
CA GLU A 42 -6.21 -4.60 11.11
C GLU A 42 -7.14 -3.78 10.20
N LYS A 43 -6.73 -2.56 9.83
CA LYS A 43 -7.52 -1.70 8.95
C LYS A 43 -7.56 -2.27 7.54
N ILE A 44 -6.43 -2.76 7.04
CA ILE A 44 -6.32 -3.47 5.76
C ILE A 44 -7.25 -4.68 5.76
N LEU A 45 -7.19 -5.51 6.80
CA LEU A 45 -8.05 -6.69 6.93
C LEU A 45 -9.54 -6.31 6.94
N LYS A 46 -9.91 -5.26 7.69
CA LYS A 46 -11.28 -4.78 7.75
C LYS A 46 -11.79 -4.31 6.38
N THR A 47 -10.98 -3.57 5.63
CA THR A 47 -11.35 -3.12 4.28
C THR A 47 -11.40 -4.30 3.32
N LEU A 48 -10.43 -5.21 3.36
CA LEU A 48 -10.42 -6.41 2.53
C LEU A 48 -11.66 -7.29 2.78
N GLN A 49 -12.05 -7.49 4.05
CA GLN A 49 -13.25 -8.22 4.42
C GLN A 49 -14.51 -7.56 3.88
N ALA A 50 -14.58 -6.22 3.90
CA ALA A 50 -15.71 -5.48 3.33
C ALA A 50 -15.77 -5.61 1.80
N ASP A 51 -14.63 -5.48 1.12
CA ASP A 51 -14.51 -5.66 -0.33
C ASP A 51 -14.91 -7.10 -0.74
N PHE A 52 -14.49 -8.11 0.03
CA PHE A 52 -14.88 -9.50 -0.17
C PHE A 52 -16.38 -9.74 0.00
N ASN A 53 -16.98 -9.21 1.07
CA ASN A 53 -18.42 -9.33 1.29
C ASN A 53 -19.23 -8.62 0.20
N ASP A 54 -18.75 -7.47 -0.32
CA ASP A 54 -19.37 -6.78 -1.46
C ASP A 54 -19.29 -7.63 -2.74
N ALA A 55 -18.12 -8.21 -3.04
CA ALA A 55 -17.92 -9.09 -4.18
C ALA A 55 -18.81 -10.33 -4.10
N GLU A 56 -18.87 -11.00 -2.95
CA GLU A 56 -19.72 -12.17 -2.71
C GLU A 56 -21.20 -11.84 -2.86
N LYS A 57 -21.66 -10.75 -2.25
CA LYS A 57 -23.06 -10.31 -2.38
C LYS A 57 -23.43 -10.04 -3.83
N LYS A 58 -22.56 -9.35 -4.58
CA LYS A 58 -22.78 -9.08 -6.01
C LYS A 58 -22.80 -10.37 -6.82
N LEU A 59 -21.87 -11.29 -6.55
CA LEU A 59 -21.86 -12.59 -7.22
C LEU A 59 -23.19 -13.34 -7.03
N SER A 60 -23.71 -13.37 -5.78
CA SER A 60 -25.00 -13.99 -5.50
C SER A 60 -26.14 -13.34 -6.28
N VAL A 61 -26.20 -12.00 -6.30
CA VAL A 61 -27.22 -11.26 -7.06
C VAL A 61 -27.15 -11.55 -8.56
N TYR A 62 -25.94 -11.65 -9.11
CA TYR A 62 -25.75 -11.99 -10.52
C TYR A 62 -26.15 -13.43 -10.83
N LEU A 63 -25.82 -14.38 -9.96
CA LEU A 63 -26.25 -15.77 -10.07
C LEU A 63 -27.78 -15.89 -10.02
N ASP A 64 -28.44 -15.20 -9.09
CA ASP A 64 -29.90 -15.18 -8.97
C ASP A 64 -30.59 -14.55 -10.19
N SER A 65 -29.93 -13.58 -10.83
CA SER A 65 -30.44 -12.97 -12.06
C SER A 65 -30.29 -13.91 -13.26
N LEU A 66 -29.12 -14.54 -13.40
CA LEU A 66 -28.82 -15.51 -14.47
C LEU A 66 -29.55 -16.85 -14.29
N ALA A 67 -30.07 -17.12 -13.09
CA ALA A 67 -30.94 -18.25 -12.78
C ALA A 67 -32.32 -18.17 -13.43
N GLN A 68 -32.72 -17.03 -14.00
CA GLN A 68 -34.02 -16.90 -14.66
C GLN A 68 -34.07 -17.73 -15.95
N PRO A 69 -35.23 -18.35 -16.30
CA PRO A 69 -35.34 -19.26 -17.45
C PRO A 69 -34.82 -18.70 -18.78
N ASN A 70 -34.98 -17.39 -19.00
CA ASN A 70 -34.54 -16.71 -20.22
C ASN A 70 -33.02 -16.72 -20.41
N TYR A 71 -32.24 -16.78 -19.32
CA TYR A 71 -30.77 -16.77 -19.35
C TYR A 71 -30.18 -18.17 -19.22
N LEU A 72 -30.88 -19.12 -18.58
CA LEU A 72 -30.40 -20.48 -18.38
C LEU A 72 -30.20 -21.27 -19.68
N SER A 73 -31.10 -21.09 -20.66
CA SER A 73 -31.08 -21.83 -21.93
C SER A 73 -30.57 -21.02 -23.12
N GLY A 74 -30.41 -19.70 -22.98
CA GLY A 74 -30.04 -18.79 -24.06
C GLY A 74 -28.71 -18.09 -23.82
N SER A 75 -27.63 -18.59 -24.44
CA SER A 75 -26.28 -18.02 -24.33
C SER A 75 -26.25 -16.51 -24.62
N ASP A 76 -26.96 -16.08 -25.66
CA ASP A 76 -26.93 -14.68 -26.13
C ASP A 76 -27.58 -13.72 -25.12
N HIS A 77 -28.64 -14.18 -24.44
CA HIS A 77 -29.32 -13.38 -23.41
C HIS A 77 -28.46 -13.26 -22.15
N ALA A 78 -27.81 -14.36 -21.74
CA ALA A 78 -26.90 -14.35 -20.60
C ALA A 78 -25.69 -13.44 -20.86
N ASP A 79 -25.11 -13.54 -22.05
CA ASP A 79 -23.98 -12.72 -22.50
C ASP A 79 -24.33 -11.22 -22.57
N ALA A 80 -25.52 -10.89 -23.09
CA ALA A 80 -26.05 -9.53 -23.06
C ALA A 80 -26.23 -9.00 -21.63
N PHE A 81 -26.84 -9.78 -20.74
CA PHE A 81 -27.00 -9.41 -19.33
C PHE A 81 -25.65 -9.12 -18.67
N ILE A 82 -24.66 -9.99 -18.87
CA ILE A 82 -23.32 -9.84 -18.28
C ILE A 82 -22.67 -8.55 -18.76
N ARG A 83 -22.68 -8.27 -20.07
CA ARG A 83 -22.09 -7.04 -20.62
C ARG A 83 -22.72 -5.77 -20.06
N GLU A 84 -24.03 -5.78 -19.81
CA GLU A 84 -24.77 -4.59 -19.38
C GLU A 84 -24.74 -4.39 -17.85
N HIS A 85 -24.76 -5.46 -17.06
CA HIS A 85 -25.01 -5.40 -15.62
C HIS A 85 -23.83 -5.84 -14.74
N VAL A 86 -22.88 -6.60 -15.28
CA VAL A 86 -21.73 -7.10 -14.52
C VAL A 86 -20.59 -6.10 -14.63
N ASN A 87 -20.21 -5.54 -13.49
CA ASN A 87 -19.06 -4.64 -13.43
C ASN A 87 -17.74 -5.41 -13.48
N SER A 88 -16.68 -4.77 -13.99
CA SER A 88 -15.34 -5.38 -14.08
C SER A 88 -14.52 -5.29 -12.78
N ARG A 89 -15.04 -4.67 -11.71
CA ARG A 89 -14.27 -4.37 -10.48
C ARG A 89 -13.63 -5.62 -9.87
N PHE A 90 -14.36 -6.72 -9.80
CA PHE A 90 -13.89 -7.97 -9.19
C PHE A 90 -13.58 -9.08 -10.21
N ALA A 91 -13.61 -8.78 -11.52
CA ALA A 91 -13.45 -9.76 -12.59
C ALA A 91 -14.35 -11.00 -12.38
N PHE A 92 -15.66 -10.80 -12.53
CA PHE A 92 -16.62 -11.87 -12.40
C PHE A 92 -16.63 -12.76 -13.66
N HIS A 93 -16.73 -14.08 -13.45
CA HIS A 93 -16.80 -15.08 -14.50
C HIS A 93 -17.98 -16.02 -14.24
N PHE A 94 -18.73 -16.36 -15.28
CA PHE A 94 -19.92 -17.18 -15.18
C PHE A 94 -19.88 -18.35 -16.15
N TYR A 95 -20.37 -19.50 -15.70
CA TYR A 95 -20.36 -20.76 -16.44
C TYR A 95 -21.69 -21.47 -16.21
N THR A 96 -22.34 -21.90 -17.29
CA THR A 96 -23.57 -22.69 -17.21
C THR A 96 -23.28 -24.08 -17.72
N TYR A 97 -23.56 -25.07 -16.88
CA TYR A 97 -23.52 -26.48 -17.22
C TYR A 97 -24.94 -27.01 -17.34
N LYS A 98 -25.15 -27.91 -18.29
CA LYS A 98 -26.36 -28.70 -18.44
C LYS A 98 -25.97 -30.17 -18.27
N ASN A 99 -26.46 -30.80 -17.20
CA ASN A 99 -25.90 -32.04 -16.69
C ASN A 99 -24.38 -31.87 -16.46
N ASP A 100 -23.54 -32.57 -17.22
CA ASP A 100 -22.07 -32.46 -17.12
C ASP A 100 -21.43 -31.66 -18.28
N SER A 101 -22.23 -31.09 -19.18
CA SER A 101 -21.73 -30.36 -20.35
C SER A 101 -21.75 -28.85 -20.12
N LEU A 102 -20.60 -28.20 -20.31
CA LEU A 102 -20.52 -26.74 -20.33
C LEU A 102 -21.22 -26.20 -21.59
N ILE A 103 -22.31 -25.46 -21.41
CA ILE A 103 -23.12 -24.91 -22.50
C ILE A 103 -22.93 -23.39 -22.66
N PHE A 104 -22.38 -22.70 -21.66
CA PHE A 104 -22.10 -21.27 -21.70
C PHE A 104 -20.92 -20.91 -20.81
N TRP A 105 -20.11 -19.95 -21.26
CA TRP A 105 -19.07 -19.31 -20.47
C TRP A 105 -18.96 -17.83 -20.83
N SER A 106 -18.81 -16.97 -19.82
CA SER A 106 -18.65 -15.54 -20.04
C SER A 106 -17.24 -15.16 -20.50
N ASP A 107 -16.24 -15.98 -20.17
CA ASP A 107 -14.83 -15.72 -20.43
C ASP A 107 -14.01 -17.03 -20.34
N ASN A 108 -12.91 -17.12 -21.08
CA ASN A 108 -12.05 -18.31 -21.17
C ASN A 108 -10.71 -18.19 -20.41
N SER A 109 -10.50 -17.12 -19.65
CA SER A 109 -9.26 -16.91 -18.88
C SER A 109 -9.14 -17.81 -17.66
N VAL A 110 -10.25 -18.35 -17.13
CA VAL A 110 -10.25 -19.25 -15.97
C VAL A 110 -9.90 -20.69 -16.41
N PRO A 111 -8.88 -21.33 -15.81
CA PRO A 111 -8.50 -22.72 -16.11
C PRO A 111 -9.53 -23.75 -15.59
N LEU A 112 -10.65 -23.92 -16.29
CA LEU A 112 -11.77 -24.77 -15.86
C LEU A 112 -11.43 -26.25 -15.68
N SER A 113 -10.41 -26.78 -16.37
CA SER A 113 -10.00 -28.19 -16.24
C SER A 113 -9.57 -28.55 -14.81
N GLN A 114 -9.14 -27.57 -14.02
CA GLN A 114 -8.77 -27.75 -12.61
C GLN A 114 -9.95 -27.54 -11.66
N LEU A 115 -11.02 -26.87 -12.11
CA LEU A 115 -12.18 -26.52 -11.29
C LEU A 115 -12.92 -27.77 -10.77
N ALA A 116 -13.12 -28.77 -11.63
CA ALA A 116 -13.87 -29.99 -11.31
C ALA A 116 -13.26 -30.81 -10.15
N HIS A 117 -11.94 -30.70 -9.93
CA HIS A 117 -11.27 -31.35 -8.81
C HIS A 117 -11.46 -30.61 -7.49
N VAL A 118 -11.53 -29.28 -7.52
CA VAL A 118 -11.63 -28.44 -6.33
C VAL A 118 -13.07 -28.33 -5.82
N GLU A 119 -14.06 -28.36 -6.72
CA GLU A 119 -15.48 -28.37 -6.37
C GLU A 119 -15.86 -29.53 -5.43
N LYS A 120 -15.25 -30.71 -5.61
CA LYS A 120 -15.53 -31.91 -4.80
C LYS A 120 -15.09 -31.77 -3.34
N ALA A 121 -14.19 -30.84 -3.02
CA ALA A 121 -13.71 -30.60 -1.66
C ALA A 121 -14.65 -29.69 -0.85
N GLY A 122 -15.69 -29.09 -1.47
CA GLY A 122 -16.59 -28.16 -0.79
C GLY A 122 -15.97 -26.80 -0.45
N ASN A 123 -14.75 -26.54 -0.92
CA ASN A 123 -14.04 -25.28 -0.71
C ASN A 123 -14.59 -24.21 -1.66
N ARG A 124 -14.99 -23.07 -1.09
CA ARG A 124 -15.47 -21.90 -1.85
C ARG A 124 -14.34 -20.98 -2.29
N THR A 125 -13.11 -21.16 -1.78
CA THR A 125 -11.92 -20.48 -2.27
C THR A 125 -10.98 -21.49 -2.89
N ILE A 126 -10.52 -21.20 -4.10
CA ILE A 126 -9.83 -22.15 -4.95
C ILE A 126 -8.57 -21.51 -5.53
N SER A 127 -7.47 -22.28 -5.60
CA SER A 127 -6.26 -21.88 -6.31
C SER A 127 -6.23 -22.60 -7.65
N LEU A 128 -6.18 -21.82 -8.73
CA LEU A 128 -6.02 -22.28 -10.10
C LEU A 128 -4.66 -21.84 -10.64
N ALA A 129 -4.27 -22.36 -11.81
CA ALA A 129 -2.95 -22.11 -12.42
C ALA A 129 -2.58 -20.62 -12.63
N ASN A 130 -3.57 -19.74 -12.74
CA ASN A 130 -3.37 -18.30 -12.96
C ASN A 130 -3.75 -17.43 -11.76
N GLY A 131 -4.43 -17.95 -10.74
CA GLY A 131 -4.99 -17.10 -9.70
C GLY A 131 -5.79 -17.83 -8.63
N ILE A 132 -6.10 -17.07 -7.59
CA ILE A 132 -6.94 -17.48 -6.48
C ILE A 132 -8.31 -16.85 -6.68
N TYR A 133 -9.35 -17.69 -6.67
CA TYR A 133 -10.71 -17.31 -6.95
C TYR A 133 -11.62 -17.67 -5.78
N PHE A 134 -12.69 -16.89 -5.62
CA PHE A 134 -13.87 -17.36 -4.92
C PHE A 134 -14.82 -18.00 -5.92
N TYR A 135 -15.50 -19.06 -5.50
CA TYR A 135 -16.41 -19.87 -6.29
C TYR A 135 -17.73 -20.03 -5.54
N ASN A 136 -18.84 -19.75 -6.24
CA ASN A 136 -20.17 -20.10 -5.78
C ASN A 136 -21.01 -20.64 -6.94
N ASP A 137 -22.02 -21.44 -6.64
CA ASP A 137 -22.88 -22.05 -7.64
C ASP A 137 -24.32 -22.22 -7.16
N THR A 138 -25.23 -22.31 -8.12
CA THR A 138 -26.64 -22.65 -7.90
C THR A 138 -27.07 -23.72 -8.90
N ILE A 139 -27.96 -24.62 -8.46
CA ILE A 139 -28.45 -25.74 -9.27
C ILE A 139 -29.96 -25.57 -9.47
N ILE A 140 -30.41 -25.61 -10.72
CA ILE A 140 -31.79 -25.37 -11.13
C ILE A 140 -32.19 -26.45 -12.15
N GLY A 141 -32.88 -27.48 -11.68
CA GLY A 141 -33.23 -28.63 -12.51
C GLY A 141 -31.96 -29.35 -13.01
N GLU A 142 -31.81 -29.43 -14.33
CA GLU A 142 -30.64 -30.00 -15.01
C GLU A 142 -29.49 -29.00 -15.23
N TYR A 143 -29.67 -27.74 -14.82
CA TYR A 143 -28.67 -26.70 -14.99
C TYR A 143 -27.88 -26.45 -13.71
N ARG A 144 -26.58 -26.22 -13.85
CA ARG A 144 -25.72 -25.70 -12.80
C ARG A 144 -25.07 -24.42 -13.28
N LEU A 145 -25.35 -23.32 -12.58
CA LEU A 145 -24.76 -22.03 -12.85
C LEU A 145 -23.66 -21.78 -11.82
N ALA A 146 -22.42 -21.77 -12.29
CA ALA A 146 -21.24 -21.46 -11.50
C ALA A 146 -20.79 -20.02 -11.75
N GLY A 147 -20.39 -19.35 -10.68
CA GLY A 147 -19.91 -17.99 -10.69
C GLY A 147 -18.62 -17.87 -9.89
N LEU A 148 -17.67 -17.12 -10.43
CA LEU A 148 -16.38 -16.88 -9.80
C LEU A 148 -16.04 -15.39 -9.82
N PHE A 149 -15.20 -14.97 -8.89
CA PHE A 149 -14.46 -13.72 -9.00
C PHE A 149 -13.01 -13.93 -8.61
N LEU A 150 -12.11 -13.19 -9.25
CA LEU A 150 -10.69 -13.26 -8.97
C LEU A 150 -10.37 -12.47 -7.71
N ILE A 151 -9.73 -13.12 -6.73
CA ILE A 151 -9.21 -12.45 -5.53
C ILE A 151 -7.81 -11.91 -5.81
N LYS A 152 -6.92 -12.77 -6.31
CA LYS A 152 -5.50 -12.44 -6.53
C LYS A 152 -4.94 -13.22 -7.71
N TRP A 153 -4.26 -12.54 -8.62
CA TRP A 153 -3.44 -13.18 -9.65
C TRP A 153 -2.26 -13.92 -9.00
N ASN A 154 -2.03 -15.16 -9.40
CA ASN A 154 -1.02 -16.04 -8.83
C ASN A 154 -0.35 -16.87 -9.94
N TYR A 155 0.39 -16.19 -10.80
CA TYR A 155 1.15 -16.82 -11.87
C TYR A 155 2.44 -17.45 -11.33
N PRO A 156 2.85 -18.62 -11.89
CA PRO A 156 4.13 -19.25 -11.55
C PRO A 156 5.34 -18.43 -12.02
N TYR A 157 5.16 -17.60 -13.06
CA TYR A 157 6.20 -16.72 -13.60
C TYR A 157 5.64 -15.31 -13.76
N GLN A 158 6.35 -14.32 -13.23
CA GLN A 158 6.00 -12.90 -13.35
C GLN A 158 6.88 -12.20 -14.38
N ASN A 159 6.30 -11.27 -15.12
CA ASN A 159 6.99 -10.41 -16.08
C ASN A 159 6.29 -9.04 -16.13
N ILE A 160 6.73 -8.14 -17.02
CA ILE A 160 6.16 -6.78 -17.12
C ILE A 160 4.66 -6.74 -17.49
N TYR A 161 4.09 -7.85 -17.97
CA TYR A 161 2.66 -8.00 -18.29
C TYR A 161 1.90 -8.83 -17.25
N LEU A 162 2.59 -9.74 -16.55
CA LEU A 162 2.03 -10.68 -15.58
C LEU A 162 2.59 -10.40 -14.19
N GLU A 163 1.77 -9.82 -13.34
CA GLU A 163 2.14 -9.50 -11.96
C GLU A 163 1.18 -10.17 -10.99
N ASN A 164 1.73 -10.74 -9.91
CA ASN A 164 0.92 -11.31 -8.84
C ASN A 164 0.44 -10.19 -7.93
N ARG A 165 -0.81 -9.78 -8.13
CA ARG A 165 -1.46 -8.71 -7.37
C ARG A 165 -2.92 -9.05 -7.11
N PHE A 166 -3.47 -8.43 -6.07
CA PHE A 166 -4.90 -8.49 -5.83
C PHE A 166 -5.67 -7.87 -7.00
N GLN A 167 -6.86 -8.41 -7.28
CA GLN A 167 -7.75 -7.81 -8.26
C GLN A 167 -8.13 -6.39 -7.80
N SER A 168 -8.30 -5.46 -8.73
CA SER A 168 -8.45 -4.02 -8.44
C SER A 168 -9.60 -3.67 -7.49
N GLY A 169 -10.59 -4.56 -7.36
CA GLY A 169 -11.67 -4.43 -6.39
C GLY A 169 -11.29 -4.61 -4.92
N PHE A 170 -10.13 -5.20 -4.63
CA PHE A 170 -9.67 -5.54 -3.28
C PHE A 170 -8.57 -4.62 -2.78
N SER A 171 -8.78 -4.08 -1.58
CA SER A 171 -7.84 -3.21 -0.89
C SER A 171 -6.86 -4.02 -0.02
N ALA A 172 -5.87 -4.66 -0.65
CA ALA A 172 -4.78 -5.33 0.06
C ALA A 172 -3.42 -5.01 -0.58
N PRO A 173 -2.33 -4.93 0.21
CA PRO A 173 -0.99 -4.76 -0.34
C PRO A 173 -0.69 -5.87 -1.36
N PRO A 174 -0.18 -5.55 -2.56
CA PRO A 174 0.02 -6.54 -3.64
C PRO A 174 0.88 -7.74 -3.22
N GLN A 175 1.85 -7.49 -2.34
CA GLN A 175 2.79 -8.50 -1.83
C GLN A 175 2.20 -9.39 -0.73
N SER A 176 1.01 -9.12 -0.22
CA SER A 176 0.42 -9.96 0.83
C SER A 176 0.13 -11.36 0.31
N GLU A 177 0.58 -12.38 1.01
CA GLU A 177 0.35 -13.77 0.63
C GLU A 177 -1.00 -14.26 1.12
N ILE A 178 -1.62 -15.18 0.37
CA ILE A 178 -2.88 -15.82 0.75
C ILE A 178 -2.59 -17.25 1.17
N SER A 179 -3.15 -17.67 2.31
CA SER A 179 -3.11 -19.05 2.80
C SER A 179 -4.53 -19.60 2.98
N PHE A 180 -4.72 -20.90 2.71
CA PHE A 180 -5.98 -21.62 2.96
C PHE A 180 -6.04 -22.24 4.36
N ILE A 181 -5.13 -21.85 5.24
CA ILE A 181 -5.09 -22.24 6.65
C ILE A 181 -5.30 -20.98 7.49
N ARG A 182 -5.97 -21.12 8.65
CA ARG A 182 -6.17 -19.99 9.56
C ARG A 182 -4.83 -19.40 10.00
N GLY A 183 -4.73 -18.07 9.97
CA GLY A 183 -3.61 -17.31 10.48
C GLY A 183 -4.09 -16.15 11.35
N ASP A 184 -3.31 -15.07 11.42
CA ASP A 184 -3.65 -13.90 12.24
C ASP A 184 -4.73 -13.02 11.58
N HIS A 185 -4.67 -12.89 10.26
CA HIS A 185 -5.57 -12.03 9.50
C HIS A 185 -6.48 -12.87 8.59
N ASN A 186 -7.64 -13.25 9.12
CA ASN A 186 -8.56 -14.19 8.46
C ASN A 186 -9.73 -13.47 7.77
N VAL A 187 -10.12 -13.95 6.59
CA VAL A 187 -11.30 -13.51 5.84
C VAL A 187 -12.37 -14.60 5.90
N TYR A 188 -13.61 -14.17 6.11
CA TYR A 188 -14.77 -15.04 6.33
C TYR A 188 -15.93 -14.72 5.37
N THR A 189 -16.80 -15.71 5.15
CA THR A 189 -18.18 -15.51 4.69
C THR A 189 -19.12 -16.01 5.80
N GLY A 190 -19.88 -15.09 6.40
CA GLY A 190 -20.57 -15.36 7.66
C GLY A 190 -19.59 -15.89 8.72
N GLU A 191 -19.78 -17.12 9.18
CA GLU A 191 -18.87 -17.79 10.14
C GLU A 191 -17.84 -18.73 9.47
N ARG A 192 -17.94 -18.93 8.15
CA ARG A 192 -17.07 -19.86 7.43
C ARG A 192 -15.78 -19.17 7.03
N PHE A 193 -14.66 -19.77 7.42
CA PHE A 193 -13.32 -19.34 7.02
C PHE A 193 -13.10 -19.55 5.52
N MET A 194 -12.59 -18.52 4.83
CA MET A 194 -12.28 -18.55 3.40
C MET A 194 -10.77 -18.68 3.17
N PHE A 195 -10.00 -17.72 3.67
CA PHE A 195 -8.54 -17.69 3.56
C PHE A 195 -7.97 -16.72 4.60
N SER A 196 -6.66 -16.79 4.84
CA SER A 196 -5.93 -15.80 5.61
C SER A 196 -4.98 -15.02 4.72
N ILE A 197 -4.61 -13.81 5.16
CA ILE A 197 -3.57 -13.01 4.53
C ILE A 197 -2.38 -12.86 5.47
N THR A 198 -1.18 -12.87 4.89
CA THR A 198 0.05 -12.49 5.60
C THR A 198 0.58 -11.21 4.96
N PRO A 199 0.58 -10.07 5.68
CA PRO A 199 1.24 -8.87 5.19
C PRO A 199 2.73 -9.15 4.91
N PRO A 200 3.35 -8.46 3.95
CA PRO A 200 4.78 -8.62 3.71
C PRO A 200 5.59 -8.18 4.94
N ASP A 201 6.62 -8.94 5.31
CA ASP A 201 7.55 -8.61 6.40
C ASP A 201 8.22 -7.24 6.21
N ASN A 202 8.42 -6.85 4.95
CA ASN A 202 8.95 -5.55 4.54
C ASN A 202 7.93 -4.86 3.62
N PRO A 203 6.98 -4.07 4.15
CA PRO A 203 6.04 -3.33 3.32
C PRO A 203 6.83 -2.47 2.31
N ASP A 204 6.42 -2.51 1.03
CA ASP A 204 7.11 -1.78 -0.04
C ASP A 204 7.29 -0.30 0.38
N PRO A 205 8.53 0.20 0.53
CA PRO A 205 8.81 1.57 0.94
C PRO A 205 8.17 2.63 0.02
N ARG A 206 7.75 2.24 -1.19
CA ARG A 206 6.98 3.09 -2.13
C ARG A 206 5.59 3.47 -1.60
N ALA A 207 5.04 2.73 -0.63
CA ALA A 207 3.77 3.05 0.02
C ALA A 207 3.88 4.27 0.95
N ILE A 208 5.09 4.61 1.42
CA ILE A 208 5.38 5.85 2.13
C ILE A 208 5.90 6.84 1.09
N PRO A 209 5.29 8.03 0.90
CA PRO A 209 5.84 9.05 0.00
C PRO A 209 7.11 9.65 0.62
N SER A 210 8.17 8.87 0.50
CA SER A 210 9.50 9.08 1.07
C SER A 210 10.14 10.38 0.58
N LEU A 211 9.75 10.84 -0.61
CA LEU A 211 10.16 12.14 -1.15
C LEU A 211 9.59 13.31 -0.33
N LEU A 212 8.34 13.24 0.11
CA LEU A 212 7.73 14.33 0.87
C LEU A 212 8.33 14.43 2.27
N LEU A 213 8.56 13.27 2.92
CA LEU A 213 9.28 13.19 4.18
C LEU A 213 10.70 13.77 4.04
N LEU A 214 11.44 13.37 3.00
CA LEU A 214 12.75 13.91 2.69
C LEU A 214 12.71 15.44 2.55
N ILE A 215 11.75 15.96 1.76
CA ILE A 215 11.57 17.41 1.56
C ILE A 215 11.36 18.12 2.91
N PHE A 216 10.45 17.63 3.77
CA PHE A 216 10.20 18.26 5.07
C PHE A 216 11.43 18.23 5.97
N TYR A 217 12.15 17.12 6.03
CA TYR A 217 13.36 17.03 6.84
C TYR A 217 14.52 17.87 6.28
N SER A 218 14.65 17.98 4.96
CA SER A 218 15.61 18.91 4.33
C SER A 218 15.29 20.37 4.68
N PHE A 219 14.02 20.79 4.60
CA PHE A 219 13.62 22.15 5.00
C PHE A 219 13.82 22.40 6.51
N ALA A 220 13.52 21.41 7.36
CA ALA A 220 13.80 21.50 8.79
C ALA A 220 15.30 21.68 9.05
N PHE A 221 16.16 20.89 8.39
CA PHE A 221 17.61 20.98 8.51
C PHE A 221 18.14 22.35 8.07
N LEU A 222 17.67 22.87 6.93
CA LEU A 222 18.05 24.20 6.45
C LEU A 222 17.61 25.31 7.43
N ALA A 223 16.41 25.19 8.01
CA ALA A 223 15.90 26.13 9.01
C ALA A 223 16.71 26.09 10.32
N ILE A 224 17.12 24.91 10.79
CA ILE A 224 18.02 24.76 11.95
C ILE A 224 19.36 25.44 11.68
N ASN A 225 19.97 25.19 10.52
CA ASN A 225 21.22 25.83 10.13
C ASN A 225 21.10 27.36 10.06
N ALA A 226 20.00 27.87 9.52
CA ALA A 226 19.70 29.30 9.51
C ALA A 226 19.53 29.88 10.92
N ALA A 227 18.89 29.14 11.84
CA ALA A 227 18.76 29.53 13.25
C ALA A 227 20.12 29.58 13.95
N ILE A 228 20.96 28.55 13.79
CA ILE A 228 22.34 28.52 14.30
C ILE A 228 23.12 29.71 13.74
N TYR A 229 23.02 29.99 12.45
CA TYR A 229 23.67 31.15 11.84
C TYR A 229 23.25 32.49 12.47
N GLN A 230 21.95 32.68 12.78
CA GLN A 230 21.49 33.88 13.50
C GLN A 230 22.11 33.98 14.91
N LEU A 231 22.29 32.84 15.59
CA LEU A 231 22.95 32.79 16.89
C LEU A 231 24.42 33.24 16.79
N TYR A 232 25.14 32.81 15.74
CA TYR A 232 26.50 33.27 15.46
C TYR A 232 26.59 34.76 15.14
N LEU A 233 25.63 35.31 14.39
CA LEU A 233 25.56 36.76 14.15
C LEU A 233 25.37 37.56 15.45
N ARG A 234 24.63 37.02 16.42
CA ARG A 234 24.48 37.62 17.75
C ARG A 234 25.79 37.58 18.54
N PHE A 235 26.44 36.41 18.60
CA PHE A 235 27.71 36.21 19.30
C PHE A 235 28.90 36.91 18.62
N GLY A 236 28.78 37.29 17.35
CA GLY A 236 29.78 38.10 16.65
C GLY A 236 30.03 39.48 17.28
N SER A 237 29.13 39.95 18.14
CA SER A 237 29.36 41.15 18.96
C SER A 237 30.24 40.92 20.19
N LEU A 238 30.43 39.66 20.61
CA LEU A 238 31.16 39.23 21.81
C LEU A 238 32.56 38.70 21.46
N VAL A 239 32.72 38.08 20.28
CA VAL A 239 34.00 37.53 19.82
C VAL A 239 34.60 38.42 18.74
N LYS A 240 35.81 38.97 18.98
CA LYS A 240 36.48 39.88 18.04
C LYS A 240 36.96 39.20 16.75
N SER A 241 37.33 37.92 16.81
CA SER A 241 37.85 37.18 15.65
C SER A 241 36.72 36.58 14.83
N ARG A 242 36.56 37.07 13.60
CA ARG A 242 35.59 36.50 12.64
C ARG A 242 35.95 35.07 12.23
N LEU A 243 37.25 34.76 12.15
CA LEU A 243 37.72 33.42 11.81
C LEU A 243 37.29 32.39 12.85
N LEU A 244 37.40 32.72 14.14
CA LEU A 244 36.98 31.82 15.23
C LEU A 244 35.48 31.51 15.18
N LEU A 245 34.64 32.50 14.83
CA LEU A 245 33.20 32.29 14.67
C LEU A 245 32.87 31.38 13.49
N VAL A 246 33.58 31.51 12.37
CA VAL A 246 33.39 30.63 11.20
C VAL A 246 33.80 29.20 11.54
N ILE A 247 34.95 29.01 12.20
CA ILE A 247 35.42 27.69 12.61
C ILE A 247 34.42 27.04 13.57
N ALA A 248 33.95 27.78 14.58
CA ALA A 248 32.98 27.27 15.53
C ALA A 248 31.64 26.91 14.86
N TYR A 249 31.16 27.73 13.91
CA TYR A 249 29.96 27.40 13.12
C TYR A 249 30.13 26.09 12.33
N LEU A 250 31.28 25.90 11.67
CA LEU A 250 31.56 24.66 10.95
C LEU A 250 31.61 23.44 11.88
N ILE A 251 32.19 23.59 13.08
CA ILE A 251 32.21 22.54 14.09
C ILE A 251 30.77 22.18 14.51
N ASP A 252 29.91 23.16 14.75
CA ASP A 252 28.51 22.91 15.14
C ASP A 252 27.72 22.19 14.03
N VAL A 253 27.94 22.55 12.76
CA VAL A 253 27.31 21.87 11.62
C VAL A 253 27.78 20.41 11.53
N ILE A 254 29.08 20.16 11.70
CA ILE A 254 29.64 18.80 11.70
C ILE A 254 29.12 17.99 12.90
N LEU A 255 29.05 18.61 14.08
CA LEU A 255 28.57 17.95 15.29
C LEU A 255 27.09 17.61 15.15
N LEU A 256 26.27 18.53 14.64
CA LEU A 256 24.86 18.27 14.34
C LEU A 256 24.72 17.13 13.33
N ARG A 257 25.59 17.06 12.33
CA ARG A 257 25.63 15.97 11.37
C ARG A 257 25.96 14.62 12.01
N ILE A 258 26.97 14.57 12.87
CA ILE A 258 27.35 13.36 13.61
C ILE A 258 26.22 12.91 14.53
N LEU A 259 25.56 13.83 15.22
CA LEU A 259 24.39 13.52 16.05
C LEU A 259 23.25 12.92 15.22
N MET A 260 22.94 13.50 14.06
CA MET A 260 21.92 12.94 13.17
C MET A 260 22.27 11.52 12.72
N PHE A 261 23.55 11.25 12.44
CA PHE A 261 24.01 9.92 12.06
C PHE A 261 23.94 8.90 13.21
N ILE A 262 24.42 9.25 14.40
CA ILE A 262 24.44 8.34 15.57
C ILE A 262 23.02 8.02 16.06
N PHE A 263 22.14 9.02 16.08
CA PHE A 263 20.76 8.86 16.55
C PHE A 263 19.79 8.46 15.43
N GLU A 264 20.29 8.21 14.21
CA GLU A 264 19.50 7.89 13.02
C GLU A 264 18.34 8.89 12.83
N LEU A 265 18.59 10.18 13.06
CA LEU A 265 17.58 11.22 12.96
C LEU A 265 17.47 11.70 11.51
N PRO A 266 16.30 11.57 10.86
CA PRO A 266 15.02 11.08 11.39
C PRO A 266 14.79 9.58 11.13
N VAL A 267 14.40 8.82 12.16
CA VAL A 267 14.26 7.35 12.11
C VAL A 267 13.31 6.92 10.99
N ASN A 268 12.22 7.64 10.81
CA ASN A 268 11.20 7.36 9.79
C ASN A 268 11.74 7.47 8.35
N LEU A 269 12.77 8.30 8.14
CA LEU A 269 13.39 8.49 6.83
C LEU A 269 14.42 7.39 6.53
N HIS A 270 15.11 6.86 7.55
CA HIS A 270 16.06 5.76 7.40
C HIS A 270 15.41 4.46 6.89
N ASN A 271 14.13 4.24 7.21
CA ASN A 271 13.36 3.09 6.74
C ASN A 271 12.93 3.20 5.26
N THR A 272 13.13 4.36 4.62
CA THR A 272 12.72 4.60 3.23
C THR A 272 13.74 4.08 2.22
N SER A 273 13.31 3.86 0.98
CA SER A 273 14.19 3.40 -0.11
C SER A 273 15.37 4.32 -0.39
N PHE A 274 15.28 5.63 -0.12
CA PHE A 274 16.38 6.60 -0.33
C PHE A 274 17.57 6.39 0.61
N PHE A 275 17.33 5.79 1.77
CA PHE A 275 18.35 5.62 2.81
C PHE A 275 18.87 4.18 2.92
N LYS A 276 18.33 3.26 2.12
CA LYS A 276 18.84 1.89 2.02
C LYS A 276 20.20 1.87 1.29
N PRO A 277 21.22 1.17 1.84
CA PRO A 277 22.57 1.12 1.26
C PRO A 277 22.64 0.68 -0.22
N GLY A 278 21.66 -0.11 -0.69
CA GLY A 278 21.61 -0.60 -2.07
C GLY A 278 21.06 0.38 -3.11
N SER A 279 20.44 1.50 -2.70
CA SER A 279 19.76 2.42 -3.62
C SER A 279 20.65 3.57 -4.13
N PHE A 280 21.66 3.96 -3.34
CA PHE A 280 22.52 5.10 -3.66
C PHE A 280 23.99 4.70 -3.87
N ALA A 281 24.48 3.67 -3.15
CA ALA A 281 25.76 2.95 -3.34
C ALA A 281 26.87 3.71 -4.10
N ALA A 282 27.11 4.97 -3.75
CA ALA A 282 28.06 5.82 -4.45
C ALA A 282 29.49 5.56 -3.95
N SER A 283 29.63 5.16 -2.67
CA SER A 283 30.88 4.71 -2.05
C SER A 283 30.64 4.09 -0.66
N ASP A 284 31.61 3.33 -0.13
CA ASP A 284 31.59 2.82 1.25
C ASP A 284 31.53 3.93 2.31
N PHE A 285 31.91 5.15 1.95
CA PHE A 285 31.88 6.33 2.83
C PHE A 285 30.53 7.08 2.81
N MET A 286 29.74 6.92 1.74
CA MET A 286 28.39 7.47 1.57
C MET A 286 27.44 6.39 1.03
N PRO A 287 27.05 5.42 1.87
CA PRO A 287 26.23 4.29 1.43
C PRO A 287 24.79 4.71 1.08
N SER A 288 24.34 5.88 1.53
CA SER A 288 23.01 6.41 1.27
C SER A 288 23.04 7.90 0.90
N MET A 289 21.91 8.43 0.41
CA MET A 289 21.73 9.89 0.18
C MET A 289 21.73 10.72 1.47
N GLY A 290 21.71 10.02 2.61
CA GLY A 290 21.48 10.53 3.94
C GLY A 290 22.63 11.27 4.51
#